data_AF-A0A9D1NDI3-F1
#
_entry.id   AF-A0A9D1NDI3-F1
#
_cell.length_a   1.000
_cell.length_b   1.000
_cell.length_c   1.000
_cell.angle_alpha   90.00
_cell.angle_beta   90.00
_cell.angle_gamma   90.00
#
_symmetry.space_group_name_H-M   'P 1'
#
loop_
_entity.id
_entity.type
_entity.pdbx_description
1 polymer ?
#
loop_
_entity_poly.entity_id
_entity_poly.type
_entity_poly.pdbx_seq_one_letter_code
_entity_poly.pdbx_strand_id
1 'polypeptide(L)'
;MDIKNFEESFKNPTNLVKISDAEWKINCDASFIDGKPLDIRLVNLNNKWYFTDKKQTLRYMNDLYELNAKDVKSCITNVLKIYGFSIQAGALIAEIPTASAIMDKFFDYIMCVGQLTNMYAFFDEPK
;
A
#
# COMPACT_ATOMS: atom_id res chain seq x y z
N MET A 1 -7.77 -11.32 -15.51
CA MET A 1 -7.26 -12.13 -14.37
C MET A 1 -8.42 -12.39 -13.43
N ASP A 2 -8.55 -13.64 -12.96
CA ASP A 2 -9.60 -14.08 -12.03
C ASP A 2 -9.06 -14.04 -10.58
N ILE A 3 -9.92 -13.73 -9.62
CA ILE A 3 -9.61 -13.72 -8.17
C ILE A 3 -9.11 -15.10 -7.70
N LYS A 4 -9.59 -16.18 -8.30
CA LYS A 4 -9.15 -17.56 -7.97
C LYS A 4 -7.64 -17.74 -8.15
N ASN A 5 -7.05 -17.07 -9.14
CA ASN A 5 -5.61 -17.13 -9.38
C ASN A 5 -4.79 -16.50 -8.24
N PHE A 6 -5.40 -15.60 -7.47
CA PHE A 6 -4.75 -14.90 -6.36
C PHE A 6 -4.97 -15.62 -5.03
N GLU A 7 -6.16 -16.19 -4.81
CA GLU A 7 -6.47 -16.96 -3.61
C GLU A 7 -5.47 -18.09 -3.38
N GLU A 8 -4.97 -18.71 -4.46
CA GLU A 8 -3.90 -19.72 -4.39
C GLU A 8 -2.56 -19.14 -3.94
N SER A 9 -2.20 -17.94 -4.40
CA SER A 9 -0.94 -17.28 -4.06
C SER A 9 -0.88 -16.81 -2.61
N PHE A 10 -2.03 -16.52 -1.99
CA PHE A 10 -2.09 -16.05 -0.60
C PHE A 10 -2.17 -17.18 0.44
N LYS A 11 -2.30 -18.47 0.06
CA LYS A 11 -2.43 -19.57 1.05
C LYS A 11 -1.24 -19.62 2.02
N ASN A 12 -1.50 -19.33 3.30
CA ASN A 12 -0.57 -19.32 4.45
C ASN A 12 0.63 -18.34 4.30
N PRO A 13 0.75 -17.25 5.10
CA PRO A 13 0.02 -16.86 6.32
C PRO A 13 -1.08 -15.79 6.10
N THR A 14 -1.31 -15.37 4.87
CA THR A 14 -2.20 -14.25 4.54
C THR A 14 -3.57 -14.79 4.11
N ASN A 15 -4.67 -14.09 4.39
CA ASN A 15 -6.00 -14.51 3.91
C ASN A 15 -6.72 -13.39 3.19
N LEU A 16 -7.50 -13.71 2.15
CA LEU A 16 -8.37 -12.76 1.46
C LEU A 16 -9.79 -12.85 2.03
N VAL A 17 -10.35 -11.73 2.45
CA VAL A 17 -11.75 -11.61 2.87
C VAL A 17 -12.50 -10.79 1.85
N LYS A 18 -13.49 -11.39 1.20
CA LYS A 18 -14.33 -10.70 0.22
C LYS A 18 -15.16 -9.60 0.89
N ILE A 19 -15.06 -8.38 0.37
CA ILE A 19 -15.89 -7.22 0.80
C ILE A 19 -17.02 -6.99 -0.22
N SER A 20 -16.70 -7.11 -1.51
CA SER A 20 -17.66 -7.04 -2.61
C SER A 20 -17.17 -7.86 -3.81
N ASP A 21 -17.91 -7.87 -4.92
CA ASP A 21 -17.47 -8.52 -6.17
C ASP A 21 -16.27 -7.86 -6.84
N ALA A 22 -15.88 -6.66 -6.39
CA ALA A 22 -14.76 -5.90 -6.93
C ALA A 22 -13.71 -5.57 -5.86
N GLU A 23 -13.89 -6.02 -4.62
CA GLU A 23 -13.02 -5.64 -3.50
C GLU A 23 -12.84 -6.77 -2.48
N TRP A 24 -11.58 -7.01 -2.12
CA TRP A 24 -11.16 -7.97 -1.11
C TRP A 24 -10.21 -7.29 -0.14
N LYS A 25 -10.35 -7.58 1.14
CA LYS A 25 -9.39 -7.20 2.17
C LYS A 25 -8.34 -8.28 2.29
N ILE A 26 -7.08 -7.87 2.46
CA ILE A 26 -5.96 -8.77 2.74
C ILE A 26 -5.73 -8.74 4.25
N ASN A 27 -5.92 -9.88 4.90
CA ASN A 27 -5.60 -10.05 6.31
C ASN A 27 -4.13 -10.48 6.42
N CYS A 28 -3.31 -9.58 6.95
CA CYS A 28 -1.91 -9.81 7.29
C CYS A 28 -1.59 -9.18 8.65
N ASP A 29 -0.45 -9.57 9.23
CA ASP A 29 0.03 -9.03 10.51
C ASP A 29 0.83 -7.72 10.34
N ALA A 30 0.80 -7.11 9.16
CA ALA A 30 1.51 -5.87 8.92
C ALA A 30 0.82 -4.69 9.63
N SER A 31 1.59 -3.90 10.37
CA SER A 31 1.11 -2.74 11.12
C SER A 31 2.03 -1.54 10.92
N PHE A 32 1.51 -0.35 11.18
CA PHE A 32 2.33 0.84 11.40
C PHE A 32 3.15 0.71 12.69
N ILE A 33 4.11 1.62 12.90
CA ILE A 33 5.02 1.60 14.05
C ILE A 33 4.29 1.76 15.40
N ASP A 34 3.12 2.41 15.40
CA ASP A 34 2.25 2.56 16.57
C ASP A 34 1.37 1.34 16.84
N GLY A 35 1.54 0.26 16.08
CA GLY A 35 0.78 -0.99 16.20
C GLY A 35 -0.58 -0.99 15.49
N LYS A 36 -1.01 0.12 14.86
CA LYS A 36 -2.24 0.12 14.08
C LYS A 36 -2.10 -0.78 12.85
N PRO A 37 -3.05 -1.70 12.58
CA PRO A 37 -2.95 -2.62 11.45
C PRO A 37 -3.05 -1.90 10.11
N LEU A 38 -2.29 -2.37 9.12
CA LEU A 38 -2.43 -1.92 7.74
C LEU A 38 -3.73 -2.49 7.13
N ASP A 39 -4.54 -1.63 6.53
CA ASP A 39 -5.74 -2.00 5.78
C ASP A 39 -5.38 -2.10 4.29
N ILE A 40 -4.78 -3.23 3.91
CA ILE A 40 -4.43 -3.49 2.51
C ILE A 40 -5.61 -4.18 1.82
N ARG A 41 -6.00 -3.67 0.67
CA ARG A 41 -7.12 -4.17 -0.12
C ARG A 41 -6.70 -4.44 -1.55
N LEU A 42 -7.31 -5.46 -2.12
CA LEU A 42 -7.23 -5.82 -3.52
C LEU A 42 -8.52 -5.37 -4.20
N VAL A 43 -8.42 -4.50 -5.20
CA VAL A 43 -9.58 -3.95 -5.93
C VAL A 43 -9.49 -4.27 -7.42
N ASN A 44 -10.62 -4.67 -8.00
CA ASN A 44 -10.77 -4.81 -9.45
C ASN A 44 -11.42 -3.55 -10.01
N LEU A 45 -10.73 -2.87 -10.92
CA LEU A 45 -11.24 -1.72 -11.65
C LEU A 45 -11.02 -1.96 -13.13
N ASN A 46 -12.10 -2.03 -13.93
CA ASN A 46 -12.04 -2.20 -15.38
C ASN A 46 -11.17 -3.40 -15.83
N ASN A 47 -11.36 -4.57 -15.21
CA ASN A 47 -10.60 -5.80 -15.46
C ASN A 47 -9.11 -5.75 -15.09
N LYS A 48 -8.68 -4.72 -14.37
CA LYS A 48 -7.34 -4.61 -13.80
C LYS A 48 -7.40 -4.70 -12.29
N TRP A 49 -6.35 -5.27 -11.69
CA TRP A 49 -6.27 -5.49 -10.26
C TRP A 49 -5.24 -4.57 -9.63
N TYR A 50 -5.57 -4.03 -8.47
CA TYR A 50 -4.74 -3.07 -7.76
C TYR A 50 -4.69 -3.36 -6.28
N PHE A 51 -3.54 -3.12 -5.65
CA PHE A 51 -3.48 -2.92 -4.21
C PHE A 51 -3.79 -1.47 -3.84
N THR A 52 -4.53 -1.30 -2.74
CA THR A 52 -4.84 0.00 -2.17
C THR A 52 -5.00 -0.05 -0.66
N ASP A 53 -4.82 1.08 -0.01
CA ASP A 53 -4.93 1.26 1.45
C ASP A 53 -6.11 2.15 1.85
N LYS A 54 -6.98 2.52 0.90
CA LYS A 54 -8.10 3.45 1.10
C LYS A 54 -7.69 4.73 1.86
N LYS A 55 -6.54 5.30 1.50
CA LYS A 55 -5.98 6.55 2.06
C LYS A 55 -5.36 6.41 3.44
N GLN A 56 -5.26 5.20 4.00
CA GLN A 56 -4.79 5.00 5.37
C GLN A 56 -3.35 5.49 5.57
N THR A 57 -2.43 5.17 4.66
CA THR A 57 -1.01 5.56 4.76
C THR A 57 -0.86 7.06 4.72
N LEU A 58 -1.51 7.75 3.77
CA LEU A 58 -1.40 9.21 3.70
C LEU A 58 -2.03 9.91 4.90
N ARG A 59 -3.14 9.39 5.45
CA ARG A 59 -3.70 9.92 6.71
C ARG A 59 -2.73 9.76 7.85
N TYR A 60 -2.14 8.56 7.99
CA TYR A 60 -1.15 8.26 9.01
C TYR A 60 0.07 9.19 8.90
N MET A 61 0.59 9.41 7.69
CA MET A 61 1.72 10.31 7.43
C MET A 61 1.37 11.77 7.76
N ASN A 62 0.14 12.21 7.48
CA ASN A 62 -0.30 13.57 7.79
C ASN A 62 -0.35 13.87 9.29
N ASP A 63 -0.49 12.83 10.13
CA ASP A 63 -0.43 12.97 11.58
C ASP A 63 1.03 13.09 12.07
N LEU A 64 2.01 12.65 11.28
CA LEU A 64 3.44 12.66 11.62
C LEU A 64 4.20 13.87 11.05
N TYR A 65 3.80 14.39 9.89
CA TYR A 65 4.48 15.53 9.25
C TYR A 65 3.57 16.28 8.27
N GLU A 66 3.95 17.53 7.98
CA GLU A 66 3.24 18.37 7.02
C GLU A 66 3.44 17.89 5.58
N LEU A 67 2.51 17.09 5.07
CA LEU A 67 2.50 16.58 3.68
C LEU A 67 2.58 17.68 2.62
N ASN A 68 2.25 18.92 2.99
CA ASN A 68 2.29 20.06 2.07
C ASN A 68 3.69 20.63 1.85
N ALA A 69 4.65 20.32 2.71
CA ALA A 69 6.04 20.69 2.54
C ALA A 69 6.58 20.14 1.21
N LYS A 70 7.25 20.99 0.43
CA LYS A 70 7.73 20.66 -0.91
C LYS A 70 8.69 19.47 -0.89
N ASP A 71 9.57 19.41 0.09
CA ASP A 71 10.58 18.36 0.23
C ASP A 71 9.93 17.00 0.56
N VAL A 72 8.90 17.01 1.40
CA VAL A 72 8.09 15.82 1.69
C VAL A 72 7.39 15.32 0.43
N LYS A 73 6.74 16.19 -0.36
CA LYS A 73 6.09 15.79 -1.63
C LYS A 73 7.08 15.20 -2.63
N SER A 74 8.26 15.82 -2.75
CA SER A 74 9.32 15.33 -3.63
C SER A 74 9.80 13.95 -3.21
N CYS A 75 10.03 13.74 -1.91
CA CYS A 75 10.47 12.46 -1.38
C CYS A 75 9.40 11.36 -1.55
N ILE A 76 8.13 11.65 -1.26
CA ILE A 76 7.01 10.73 -1.53
C ILE A 76 7.01 10.33 -3.01
N THR A 77 7.12 11.30 -3.91
CA THR A 77 7.15 11.05 -5.36
C THR A 77 8.31 10.13 -5.76
N ASN A 78 9.50 10.34 -5.17
CA ASN A 78 10.66 9.51 -5.44
C ASN A 78 10.47 8.07 -4.95
N VAL A 79 9.95 7.87 -3.74
CA VAL A 79 9.65 6.53 -3.21
C VAL A 79 8.64 5.83 -4.12
N LEU A 80 7.54 6.48 -4.47
CA LEU A 80 6.52 5.90 -5.36
C LEU A 80 7.09 5.51 -6.73
N LYS A 81 7.99 6.32 -7.28
CA LYS A 81 8.65 6.06 -8.56
C LYS A 81 9.52 4.79 -8.52
N ILE A 82 10.20 4.53 -7.39
CA ILE A 82 11.03 3.32 -7.22
C ILE A 82 10.17 2.05 -7.31
N TYR A 83 9.00 2.04 -6.69
CA TYR A 83 8.09 0.88 -6.68
C TYR A 83 7.13 0.81 -7.88
N GLY A 84 7.05 1.88 -8.68
CA GLY A 84 6.10 2.01 -9.77
C GLY A 84 4.65 2.22 -9.31
N PHE A 85 4.47 2.88 -8.16
CA PHE A 85 3.16 3.12 -7.55
C PHE A 85 2.70 4.57 -7.79
N SER A 86 1.43 4.83 -7.49
CA SER A 86 0.85 6.16 -7.65
C SER A 86 -0.11 6.49 -6.50
N ILE A 87 -0.38 7.78 -6.30
CA ILE A 87 -1.46 8.23 -5.43
C ILE A 87 -2.63 8.63 -6.32
N GLN A 88 -3.81 8.06 -6.08
CA GLN A 88 -5.04 8.45 -6.76
C GLN A 88 -6.12 8.75 -5.73
N ALA A 89 -6.75 9.93 -5.86
CA ALA A 89 -7.76 10.42 -4.90
C ALA A 89 -7.32 10.34 -3.43
N GLY A 90 -6.01 10.43 -3.16
CA GLY A 90 -5.42 10.33 -1.82
C GLY A 90 -5.23 8.90 -1.29
N ALA A 91 -5.34 7.87 -2.12
CA ALA A 91 -5.00 6.49 -1.76
C ALA A 91 -3.76 6.03 -2.52
N LEU A 92 -2.93 5.18 -1.90
CA LEU A 92 -1.83 4.52 -2.57
C LEU A 92 -2.40 3.43 -3.49
N ILE A 93 -1.96 3.40 -4.75
CA ILE A 93 -2.42 2.48 -5.80
C ILE A 93 -1.22 1.79 -6.44
N ALA A 94 -1.24 0.45 -6.46
CA ALA A 94 -0.25 -0.38 -7.14
C ALA A 94 -0.94 -1.36 -8.09
N GLU A 95 -0.68 -1.25 -9.40
CA GLU A 95 -1.22 -2.20 -10.39
C GLU A 95 -0.53 -3.56 -10.27
N ILE A 96 -1.32 -4.63 -10.34
CA ILE A 96 -0.82 -6.01 -10.39
C ILE A 96 -0.81 -6.42 -11.87
N PRO A 97 0.35 -6.50 -12.52
CA PRO A 97 0.43 -6.71 -13.97
C PRO A 97 0.02 -8.13 -14.36
N THR A 98 0.35 -9.13 -13.53
CA THR A 98 0.06 -10.55 -13.75
C THR A 98 -0.22 -11.25 -12.42
N ALA A 99 -0.89 -12.39 -12.46
CA ALA A 99 -1.18 -13.15 -11.24
C ALA A 99 0.06 -13.72 -10.57
N SER A 100 1.08 -14.07 -11.34
CA SER A 100 2.37 -14.50 -10.80
C SER A 100 3.09 -13.40 -10.01
N ALA A 101 2.85 -12.12 -10.31
CA ALA A 101 3.53 -11.00 -9.67
C ALA A 101 2.84 -10.53 -8.38
N ILE A 102 1.73 -11.14 -7.97
CA ILE A 102 0.90 -10.59 -6.91
C ILE A 102 1.60 -10.58 -5.54
N MET A 103 2.33 -11.64 -5.19
CA MET A 103 3.02 -11.71 -3.91
C MET A 103 4.21 -10.78 -3.86
N ASP A 104 5.00 -10.71 -4.93
CA ASP A 104 6.10 -9.75 -5.05
C ASP A 104 5.57 -8.31 -4.91
N LYS A 105 4.47 -8.00 -5.60
CA LYS A 105 3.82 -6.69 -5.50
C LYS A 105 3.21 -6.42 -4.12
N PHE A 106 2.74 -7.44 -3.43
CA PHE A 106 2.23 -7.31 -2.06
C PHE A 106 3.36 -6.94 -1.09
N PHE A 107 4.52 -7.59 -1.20
CA PHE A 107 5.69 -7.23 -0.39
C PHE A 107 6.25 -5.87 -0.76
N ASP A 108 6.33 -5.53 -2.06
CA ASP A 108 6.66 -4.17 -2.53
C ASP A 108 5.72 -3.14 -1.90
N TYR A 109 4.42 -3.45 -1.82
CA TYR A 109 3.42 -2.58 -1.22
C TYR A 109 3.71 -2.32 0.26
N ILE A 110 3.94 -3.37 1.04
CA ILE A 110 4.28 -3.25 2.46
C ILE A 110 5.57 -2.45 2.64
N MET A 111 6.60 -2.74 1.85
CA MET A 111 7.89 -2.04 1.91
C MET A 111 7.75 -0.57 1.54
N CYS A 112 6.97 -0.24 0.52
CA CYS A 112 6.69 1.13 0.14
C CYS A 112 5.97 1.89 1.25
N VAL A 113 4.92 1.31 1.83
CA VAL A 113 4.22 1.89 2.99
C VAL A 113 5.19 2.12 4.15
N GLY A 114 6.00 1.11 4.50
CA GLY A 114 6.98 1.22 5.56
C GLY A 114 8.03 2.31 5.31
N GLN A 115 8.53 2.45 4.08
CA GLN A 115 9.43 3.54 3.74
C GLN A 115 8.74 4.90 3.88
N LEU A 116 7.56 5.04 3.29
CA LEU A 116 6.79 6.29 3.35
C LEU A 116 6.54 6.73 4.79
N THR A 117 6.06 5.83 5.67
CA THR A 117 5.73 6.19 7.05
C THR A 117 6.94 6.44 7.94
N ASN A 118 8.11 5.90 7.60
CA ASN A 118 9.35 6.13 8.34
C ASN A 118 10.18 7.31 7.78
N MET A 119 9.67 8.03 6.79
CA MET A 119 10.36 9.19 6.24
C MET A 119 10.60 10.31 7.27
N TYR A 120 9.81 10.38 8.36
CA TYR A 120 9.97 11.38 9.42
C TYR A 120 11.39 11.37 10.03
N ALA A 121 12.05 10.21 10.09
CA ALA A 121 13.42 10.09 10.60
C ALA A 121 14.45 10.90 9.78
N PHE A 122 14.09 11.31 8.56
CA PHE A 122 14.92 12.15 7.69
C PHE A 122 14.53 13.64 7.69
N PHE A 123 13.41 13.99 8.34
CA PHE A 123 12.89 15.36 8.41
C PHE A 123 12.88 15.94 9.82
N ASP A 124 12.94 15.10 10.86
CA ASP A 124 13.26 15.55 12.21
C ASP A 124 14.73 15.93 12.28
N GLU A 125 15.01 17.20 12.60
CA GLU A 125 16.35 17.62 13.01
C GLU A 125 16.79 16.74 14.20
N PRO A 126 18.03 16.20 14.21
CA PRO A 126 18.56 15.60 15.42
C PRO A 126 18.58 16.68 16.51
N LYS A 127 17.83 16.43 17.60
CA LYS A 127 17.82 17.30 18.78
C LYS A 127 19.19 17.36 19.44
#